data_AF-A0A9D7PJQ5-F1
#
_entry.id   AF-A0A9D7PJQ5-F1
#
_cell.length_a   1.000
_cell.length_b   1.000
_cell.length_c   1.000
_cell.angle_alpha   90.00
_cell.angle_beta   90.00
_cell.angle_gamma   90.00
#
_symmetry.space_group_name_H-M   'P 1'
#
loop_
_entity.id
_entity.type
_entity.pdbx_description
1 polymer ?
#
loop_
_entity_poly.entity_id
_entity_poly.type
_entity_poly.pdbx_seq_one_letter_code
_entity_poly.pdbx_strand_id
1 'polypeptide(L)'
;MYGFYLSTVTYQDQVKPNYYLSEGPYLPCNSGVNPSSTGFATATDNCMSTAVIGISFSDLLSGSLSCNATFPRTWVATDACKNASSCVQMIKIKDSLPPIIKCPQNISVQCTADTNPSTTGTATATDDCTIPSAVIILGTDLLTEKLPCDAMITRTFTAEDGYGNKSKCIQIITIRDNIPIIKCPKDISLQCSANTAPSFTGSATATDNCTPTASILINATELLTGSLPCNGTIARTWKATDGCGNIATCKQIIKVKDTIPPVISCPRNPTVNTNPGVCYFTGVYPSATATDSCSQAPAIICSLITGNSSILIAPTTQYPKGINTITCYAKMIVVIKVKLLIYIDRGGS
;
A
#
# COMPACT_ATOMS: atom_id res chain seq x y z
N MET A 1 -124.57 -12.38 5.05
CA MET A 1 -123.87 -11.10 4.86
C MET A 1 -122.43 -11.29 5.31
N TYR A 2 -121.51 -10.80 4.48
CA TYR A 2 -120.10 -11.16 4.37
C TYR A 2 -119.30 -11.20 5.69
N GLY A 3 -118.58 -12.31 5.91
CA GLY A 3 -117.52 -12.41 6.91
C GLY A 3 -116.21 -11.86 6.35
N PHE A 4 -115.55 -10.99 7.11
CA PHE A 4 -114.22 -10.50 6.78
C PHE A 4 -113.18 -11.55 7.21
N TYR A 5 -112.56 -12.21 6.23
CA TYR A 5 -111.28 -12.89 6.44
C TYR A 5 -110.17 -11.85 6.28
N LEU A 6 -109.44 -11.58 7.35
CA LEU A 6 -108.12 -10.97 7.27
C LEU A 6 -107.17 -12.05 6.77
N SER A 7 -106.85 -12.06 5.47
CA SER A 7 -105.71 -12.81 4.97
C SER A 7 -104.47 -11.91 5.06
N THR A 8 -103.53 -12.27 5.92
CA THR A 8 -102.15 -11.78 5.81
C THR A 8 -101.51 -12.53 4.64
N VAL A 9 -101.42 -11.89 3.48
CA VAL A 9 -100.57 -12.38 2.38
C VAL A 9 -99.12 -12.05 2.74
N THR A 10 -98.37 -13.06 3.18
CA THR A 10 -96.91 -12.98 3.23
C THR A 10 -96.38 -13.20 1.82
N TYR A 11 -95.88 -12.13 1.19
CA TYR A 11 -95.05 -12.27 -0.01
C TYR A 11 -93.76 -12.98 0.38
N GLN A 12 -93.55 -14.18 -0.15
CA GLN A 12 -92.27 -14.89 -0.07
C GLN A 12 -91.50 -14.52 -1.33
N ASP A 13 -90.44 -13.74 -1.16
CA ASP A 13 -89.46 -13.56 -2.22
C ASP A 13 -88.75 -14.91 -2.47
N GLN A 14 -88.62 -15.30 -3.74
CA GLN A 14 -87.94 -16.53 -4.18
C GLN A 14 -86.70 -16.23 -5.03
N VAL A 15 -86.42 -14.96 -5.30
CA VAL A 15 -85.29 -14.54 -6.13
C VAL A 15 -84.11 -14.24 -5.22
N LYS A 16 -82.94 -14.72 -5.61
CA LYS A 16 -81.72 -14.51 -4.85
C LYS A 16 -81.04 -13.23 -5.33
N PRO A 17 -80.30 -12.52 -4.46
CA PRO A 17 -79.53 -11.36 -4.87
C PRO A 17 -78.47 -11.69 -5.94
N ASN A 18 -78.23 -10.79 -6.90
CA ASN A 18 -77.20 -10.90 -7.93
C ASN A 18 -75.88 -10.21 -7.50
N TYR A 19 -74.73 -10.75 -7.94
CA TYR A 19 -73.40 -10.23 -7.57
C TYR A 19 -72.63 -9.60 -8.73
N TYR A 20 -71.75 -8.66 -8.37
CA TYR A 20 -70.67 -8.14 -9.23
C TYR A 20 -69.36 -8.16 -8.45
N LEU A 21 -68.30 -8.77 -9.01
CA LEU A 21 -66.95 -8.79 -8.44
C LEU A 21 -66.00 -8.01 -9.36
N SER A 22 -65.09 -7.23 -8.77
CA SER A 22 -63.86 -6.81 -9.44
C SER A 22 -62.80 -7.93 -9.29
N GLU A 23 -61.96 -8.17 -10.31
CA GLU A 23 -60.82 -9.07 -10.16
C GLU A 23 -59.96 -8.64 -8.95
N GLY A 24 -59.51 -9.62 -8.14
CA GLY A 24 -58.77 -9.35 -6.91
C GLY A 24 -57.36 -8.82 -7.18
N PRO A 25 -56.89 -7.79 -6.45
CA PRO A 25 -55.54 -7.25 -6.61
C PRO A 25 -54.46 -8.22 -6.12
N TYR A 26 -53.25 -8.11 -6.68
CA TYR A 26 -52.06 -8.68 -6.06
C TYR A 26 -51.71 -7.85 -4.82
N LEU A 27 -51.66 -8.49 -3.65
CA LEU A 27 -51.28 -7.83 -2.42
C LEU A 27 -49.79 -8.07 -2.11
N PRO A 28 -49.04 -7.04 -1.68
CA PRO A 28 -47.70 -7.24 -1.15
C PRO A 28 -47.76 -8.04 0.15
N CYS A 29 -46.66 -8.68 0.52
CA CYS A 29 -46.61 -9.45 1.75
C CYS A 29 -46.88 -8.60 2.99
N ASN A 30 -47.38 -9.28 4.03
CA ASN A 30 -47.80 -8.66 5.29
C ASN A 30 -48.95 -7.65 5.16
N SER A 31 -49.55 -7.52 3.98
CA SER A 31 -50.77 -6.72 3.78
C SER A 31 -51.97 -7.34 4.48
N GLY A 32 -52.77 -6.50 5.12
CA GLY A 32 -54.08 -6.91 5.59
C GLY A 32 -54.95 -7.35 4.41
N VAL A 33 -55.58 -8.51 4.53
CA VAL A 33 -56.48 -9.06 3.50
C VAL A 33 -57.91 -8.53 3.61
N ASN A 34 -58.16 -7.52 4.44
CA ASN A 34 -59.50 -6.98 4.67
C ASN A 34 -60.13 -6.48 3.36
N PRO A 35 -61.46 -6.62 3.17
CA PRO A 35 -62.20 -6.01 2.08
C PRO A 35 -61.87 -4.54 1.74
N SER A 36 -61.48 -3.72 2.72
CA SER A 36 -61.01 -2.34 2.47
C SER A 36 -59.82 -2.27 1.51
N SER A 37 -59.01 -3.33 1.45
CA SER A 37 -57.79 -3.45 0.64
C SER A 37 -57.97 -4.35 -0.58
N THR A 38 -59.00 -5.20 -0.61
CA THR A 38 -59.26 -6.16 -1.69
C THR A 38 -60.54 -5.89 -2.47
N GLY A 39 -61.27 -4.84 -2.10
CA GLY A 39 -62.60 -4.54 -2.62
C GLY A 39 -63.72 -5.21 -1.82
N PHE A 40 -64.87 -4.54 -1.80
CA PHE A 40 -66.13 -5.05 -1.24
C PHE A 40 -67.00 -5.65 -2.34
N ALA A 41 -67.73 -6.73 -2.03
CA ALA A 41 -68.79 -7.22 -2.90
C ALA A 41 -70.02 -6.30 -2.82
N THR A 42 -70.74 -6.17 -3.93
CA THR A 42 -72.06 -5.55 -3.98
C THR A 42 -73.10 -6.59 -4.40
N ALA A 43 -74.32 -6.42 -3.92
CA ALA A 43 -75.45 -7.25 -4.28
C ALA A 43 -76.69 -6.38 -4.51
N THR A 44 -77.52 -6.78 -5.48
CA THR A 44 -78.82 -6.16 -5.73
C THR A 44 -79.91 -7.23 -5.66
N ASP A 45 -81.09 -6.80 -5.23
CA ASP A 45 -82.26 -7.65 -5.17
C ASP A 45 -83.44 -6.97 -5.89
N ASN A 46 -84.27 -7.74 -6.59
CA ASN A 46 -85.35 -7.22 -7.43
C ASN A 46 -86.64 -6.96 -6.64
N CYS A 47 -86.70 -7.32 -5.36
CA CYS A 47 -87.93 -7.34 -4.58
C CYS A 47 -88.11 -6.17 -3.60
N MET A 48 -87.17 -5.22 -3.44
CA MET A 48 -87.42 -4.02 -2.62
C MET A 48 -86.42 -2.87 -2.87
N SER A 49 -86.91 -1.62 -2.89
CA SER A 49 -86.10 -0.41 -3.09
C SER A 49 -85.39 0.11 -1.83
N THR A 50 -85.57 -0.52 -0.66
CA THR A 50 -85.03 -0.01 0.63
C THR A 50 -84.61 -1.09 1.65
N ALA A 51 -84.58 -2.39 1.31
CA ALA A 51 -84.15 -3.43 2.24
C ALA A 51 -82.61 -3.52 2.32
N VAL A 52 -82.08 -3.65 3.54
CA VAL A 52 -80.64 -3.86 3.79
C VAL A 52 -80.30 -5.30 3.39
N ILE A 53 -79.58 -5.48 2.28
CA ILE A 53 -78.97 -6.76 1.94
C ILE A 53 -77.80 -6.99 2.90
N GLY A 54 -77.87 -8.04 3.72
CA GLY A 54 -76.78 -8.42 4.61
C GLY A 54 -75.67 -9.07 3.80
N ILE A 55 -74.52 -8.39 3.67
CA ILE A 55 -73.32 -8.94 3.03
C ILE A 55 -72.32 -9.34 4.12
N SER A 56 -71.89 -10.59 4.07
CA SER A 56 -70.84 -11.15 4.92
C SER A 56 -69.77 -11.81 4.07
N PHE A 57 -68.58 -12.01 4.63
CA PHE A 57 -67.49 -12.74 3.98
C PHE A 57 -66.84 -13.72 4.94
N SER A 58 -66.28 -14.78 4.37
CA SER A 58 -65.43 -15.74 5.09
C SER A 58 -64.22 -16.10 4.24
N ASP A 59 -63.04 -16.05 4.84
CA ASP A 59 -61.79 -16.46 4.19
C ASP A 59 -61.47 -17.91 4.56
N LEU A 60 -61.22 -18.74 3.55
CA LEU A 60 -60.72 -20.09 3.79
C LEU A 60 -59.19 -20.07 3.72
N LEU A 61 -58.57 -19.80 4.88
CA LEU A 61 -57.13 -19.78 5.02
C LEU A 61 -56.61 -21.17 5.39
N SER A 62 -55.81 -21.76 4.49
CA SER A 62 -55.07 -23.00 4.77
C SER A 62 -53.71 -22.66 5.40
N GLY A 63 -53.68 -22.36 6.70
CA GLY A 63 -52.45 -22.10 7.46
C GLY A 63 -52.05 -20.61 7.57
N SER A 64 -50.80 -20.37 7.97
CA SER A 64 -50.24 -19.00 8.08
C SER A 64 -50.11 -18.39 6.68
N LEU A 65 -50.50 -17.11 6.52
CA LEU A 65 -50.31 -16.37 5.27
C LEU A 65 -48.81 -16.30 4.95
N SER A 66 -48.36 -17.14 4.03
CA SER A 66 -47.02 -17.05 3.45
C SER A 66 -47.04 -16.14 2.22
N CYS A 67 -45.89 -15.58 1.88
CA CYS A 67 -45.72 -14.92 0.60
C CYS A 67 -45.98 -15.89 -0.57
N ASN A 68 -46.62 -15.38 -1.62
CA ASN A 68 -47.20 -16.16 -2.73
C ASN A 68 -48.43 -17.03 -2.41
N ALA A 69 -49.10 -16.84 -1.27
CA ALA A 69 -50.36 -17.52 -0.99
C ALA A 69 -51.47 -17.09 -1.95
N THR A 70 -52.29 -18.06 -2.37
CA THR A 70 -53.53 -17.83 -3.10
C THR A 70 -54.66 -18.54 -2.36
N PHE A 71 -55.74 -17.83 -2.03
CA PHE A 71 -56.85 -18.41 -1.29
C PHE A 71 -58.21 -17.83 -1.72
N PRO A 72 -59.30 -18.60 -1.57
CA PRO A 72 -60.65 -18.11 -1.87
C PRO A 72 -61.25 -17.36 -0.67
N ARG A 73 -61.88 -16.23 -0.96
CA ARG A 73 -62.85 -15.54 -0.10
C ARG A 73 -64.25 -15.83 -0.63
N THR A 74 -65.13 -16.31 0.25
CA THR A 74 -66.55 -16.48 -0.09
C THR A 74 -67.34 -15.29 0.44
N TRP A 75 -68.09 -14.62 -0.44
CA TRP A 75 -69.07 -13.61 -0.08
C TRP A 75 -70.46 -14.23 -0.03
N VAL A 76 -71.27 -13.86 0.96
CA VAL A 76 -72.66 -14.31 1.12
C VAL A 76 -73.57 -13.10 1.32
N ALA A 77 -74.59 -12.99 0.49
CA ALA A 77 -75.57 -11.93 0.45
C ALA A 77 -76.91 -12.56 0.81
N THR A 78 -77.53 -12.05 1.85
CA THR A 78 -78.82 -12.55 2.35
C THR A 78 -79.83 -11.41 2.33
N ASP A 79 -80.97 -11.64 1.71
CA ASP A 79 -82.08 -10.69 1.70
C ASP A 79 -82.88 -10.73 3.04
N ALA A 80 -83.88 -9.86 3.15
CA ALA A 80 -84.74 -9.79 4.34
C ALA A 80 -85.66 -11.03 4.51
N CYS A 81 -85.92 -11.75 3.42
CA CYS A 81 -86.68 -13.00 3.37
C CYS A 81 -85.81 -14.24 3.68
N LYS A 82 -84.50 -14.04 3.90
CA LYS A 82 -83.47 -15.06 4.15
C LYS A 82 -83.07 -15.89 2.93
N ASN A 83 -83.37 -15.46 1.70
CA ASN A 83 -82.74 -16.09 0.55
C ASN A 83 -81.28 -15.65 0.47
N ALA A 84 -80.40 -16.58 0.11
CA ALA A 84 -78.97 -16.34 0.02
C ALA A 84 -78.40 -16.77 -1.33
N SER A 85 -77.48 -15.96 -1.83
CA SER A 85 -76.55 -16.29 -2.90
C SER A 85 -75.11 -16.21 -2.35
N SER A 86 -74.17 -16.81 -3.07
CA SER A 86 -72.75 -16.73 -2.73
C SER A 86 -71.88 -16.60 -3.98
N CYS A 87 -70.76 -15.90 -3.86
CA CYS A 87 -69.72 -15.85 -4.90
C CYS A 87 -68.32 -15.98 -4.28
N VAL A 88 -67.35 -16.35 -5.10
CA VAL A 88 -65.95 -16.56 -4.67
C VAL A 88 -65.05 -15.52 -5.32
N GLN A 89 -64.25 -14.83 -4.50
CA GLN A 89 -63.16 -13.96 -4.91
C GLN A 89 -61.83 -14.66 -4.63
N MET A 90 -60.95 -14.77 -5.62
CA MET A 90 -59.60 -15.28 -5.41
C MET A 90 -58.67 -14.14 -4.97
N ILE A 91 -58.08 -14.26 -3.79
CA ILE A 91 -57.06 -13.34 -3.29
C ILE A 91 -55.68 -13.93 -3.55
N LYS A 92 -54.79 -13.13 -4.15
CA LYS A 92 -53.40 -13.51 -4.45
C LYS A 92 -52.45 -12.57 -3.73
N ILE A 93 -51.62 -13.14 -2.86
CA ILE A 93 -50.47 -12.45 -2.28
C ILE A 93 -49.31 -12.72 -3.23
N LYS A 94 -48.52 -11.71 -3.55
CA LYS A 94 -47.31 -11.89 -4.35
C LYS A 94 -46.20 -11.03 -3.78
N ASP A 95 -45.02 -11.62 -3.64
CA ASP A 95 -43.83 -10.83 -3.39
C ASP A 95 -43.35 -10.15 -4.69
N SER A 96 -43.19 -8.84 -4.62
CA SER A 96 -42.70 -7.99 -5.70
C SER A 96 -41.64 -7.00 -5.25
N LEU A 97 -41.28 -7.03 -3.96
CA LEU A 97 -40.31 -6.10 -3.41
C LEU A 97 -38.94 -6.78 -3.41
N PRO A 98 -37.88 -6.10 -3.89
CA PRO A 98 -36.55 -6.68 -3.82
C PRO A 98 -35.98 -6.64 -2.39
N PRO A 99 -35.03 -7.54 -2.06
CA PRO A 99 -34.35 -7.52 -0.77
C PRO A 99 -33.72 -6.17 -0.45
N ILE A 100 -33.69 -5.80 0.83
CA ILE A 100 -32.89 -4.67 1.32
C ILE A 100 -31.46 -5.17 1.56
N ILE A 101 -30.52 -4.69 0.75
CA ILE A 101 -29.09 -5.02 0.85
C ILE A 101 -28.32 -3.95 1.63
N LYS A 102 -27.49 -4.38 2.59
CA LYS A 102 -26.52 -3.55 3.30
C LYS A 102 -25.11 -3.89 2.84
N CYS A 103 -24.44 -2.90 2.27
CA CYS A 103 -23.10 -3.06 1.71
C CYS A 103 -22.02 -2.98 2.78
N PRO A 104 -20.88 -3.64 2.56
CA PRO A 104 -19.66 -3.30 3.27
C PRO A 104 -19.23 -1.87 2.89
N GLN A 105 -18.48 -1.23 3.77
CA GLN A 105 -17.93 0.10 3.53
C GLN A 105 -16.84 0.04 2.45
N ASN A 106 -16.61 1.16 1.78
CA ASN A 106 -15.43 1.32 0.92
C ASN A 106 -14.16 1.22 1.77
N ILE A 107 -13.11 0.64 1.19
CA ILE A 107 -11.86 0.39 1.91
C ILE A 107 -10.65 0.71 1.04
N SER A 108 -9.54 1.10 1.68
CA SER A 108 -8.26 1.26 1.01
C SER A 108 -7.27 0.21 1.51
N VAL A 109 -6.60 -0.45 0.57
CA VAL A 109 -5.64 -1.53 0.85
C VAL A 109 -4.35 -1.33 0.08
N GLN A 110 -3.27 -2.00 0.49
CA GLN A 110 -1.97 -1.97 -0.18
C GLN A 110 -1.96 -2.95 -1.37
N CYS A 111 -1.08 -2.79 -2.35
CA CYS A 111 -1.11 -3.62 -3.59
C CYS A 111 -1.01 -5.14 -3.40
N THR A 112 -0.37 -5.60 -2.33
CA THR A 112 -0.25 -7.03 -2.02
C THR A 112 -1.30 -7.54 -1.04
N ALA A 113 -2.23 -6.68 -0.61
CA ALA A 113 -3.28 -7.06 0.31
C ALA A 113 -4.31 -7.97 -0.39
N ASP A 114 -4.81 -8.95 0.35
CA ASP A 114 -5.91 -9.79 -0.11
C ASP A 114 -7.20 -8.96 -0.25
N THR A 115 -7.82 -9.02 -1.42
CA THR A 115 -9.05 -8.31 -1.78
C THR A 115 -10.30 -9.18 -1.65
N ASN A 116 -10.19 -10.40 -1.13
CA ASN A 116 -11.33 -11.30 -0.90
C ASN A 116 -12.42 -10.63 -0.03
N PRO A 117 -13.72 -10.91 -0.25
CA PRO A 117 -14.79 -10.44 0.63
C PRO A 117 -14.59 -10.79 2.12
N SER A 118 -13.88 -11.87 2.47
CA SER A 118 -13.57 -12.19 3.87
C SER A 118 -12.67 -11.14 4.55
N THR A 119 -11.82 -10.46 3.79
CA THR A 119 -10.90 -9.42 4.29
C THR A 119 -11.45 -8.01 4.08
N THR A 120 -12.16 -7.79 2.97
CA THR A 120 -12.68 -6.48 2.56
C THR A 120 -14.13 -6.25 2.98
N GLY A 121 -14.80 -7.27 3.52
CA GLY A 121 -16.17 -7.22 4.01
C GLY A 121 -17.18 -7.88 3.06
N THR A 122 -18.23 -8.42 3.66
CA THR A 122 -19.35 -9.08 2.96
C THR A 122 -20.61 -8.22 3.03
N ALA A 123 -21.46 -8.27 2.01
CA ALA A 123 -22.80 -7.71 2.09
C ALA A 123 -23.74 -8.63 2.87
N THR A 124 -24.79 -8.05 3.46
CA THR A 124 -25.91 -8.77 4.06
C THR A 124 -27.21 -8.29 3.44
N ALA A 125 -28.22 -9.14 3.36
CA ALA A 125 -29.52 -8.77 2.84
C ALA A 125 -30.64 -9.34 3.71
N THR A 126 -31.73 -8.60 3.78
CA THR A 126 -32.96 -9.00 4.47
C THR A 126 -34.14 -8.76 3.55
N ASP A 127 -35.16 -9.58 3.69
CA ASP A 127 -36.36 -9.52 2.89
C ASP A 127 -37.56 -9.79 3.81
N ASP A 128 -38.70 -9.18 3.54
CA ASP A 128 -39.91 -9.32 4.36
C ASP A 128 -40.68 -10.62 4.05
N CYS A 129 -40.34 -11.27 2.94
CA CYS A 129 -41.00 -12.44 2.37
C CYS A 129 -40.15 -13.70 2.42
N THR A 130 -38.84 -13.51 2.53
CA THR A 130 -37.82 -14.56 2.46
C THR A 130 -37.01 -14.58 3.74
N ILE A 131 -36.85 -15.78 4.31
CA ILE A 131 -35.97 -15.96 5.47
C ILE A 131 -34.55 -15.49 5.12
N PRO A 132 -33.84 -14.77 6.01
CA PRO A 132 -32.54 -14.16 5.67
C PRO A 132 -31.49 -15.13 5.11
N SER A 133 -31.53 -16.41 5.53
CA SER A 133 -30.61 -17.45 5.04
C SER A 133 -30.89 -17.96 3.62
N ALA A 134 -32.05 -17.62 3.05
CA ALA A 134 -32.43 -18.01 1.69
C ALA A 134 -32.19 -16.88 0.66
N VAL A 135 -31.81 -15.68 1.12
CA VAL A 135 -31.41 -14.59 0.22
C VAL A 135 -29.99 -14.87 -0.30
N ILE A 136 -29.86 -15.06 -1.61
CA ILE A 136 -28.58 -15.39 -2.24
C ILE A 136 -27.83 -14.08 -2.50
N ILE A 137 -26.58 -13.98 -2.02
CA ILE A 137 -25.70 -12.85 -2.27
C ILE A 137 -24.52 -13.30 -3.12
N LEU A 138 -24.38 -12.72 -4.31
CA LEU A 138 -23.25 -12.93 -5.20
C LEU A 138 -22.45 -11.64 -5.36
N GLY A 139 -21.13 -11.75 -5.25
CA GLY A 139 -20.19 -10.65 -5.52
C GLY A 139 -19.50 -10.86 -6.86
N THR A 140 -19.49 -9.83 -7.71
CA THR A 140 -18.71 -9.82 -8.95
C THR A 140 -17.77 -8.64 -8.95
N ASP A 141 -16.49 -8.91 -9.20
CA ASP A 141 -15.45 -7.89 -9.26
C ASP A 141 -15.25 -7.40 -10.68
N LEU A 142 -15.22 -6.08 -10.82
CA LEU A 142 -14.74 -5.42 -12.01
C LEU A 142 -13.51 -4.60 -11.65
N LEU A 143 -12.37 -5.01 -12.17
CA LEU A 143 -11.14 -4.21 -12.10
C LEU A 143 -11.29 -3.05 -13.09
N THR A 144 -11.28 -1.82 -12.60
CA THR A 144 -11.25 -0.64 -13.46
C THR A 144 -9.79 -0.21 -13.55
N GLU A 145 -9.13 -0.48 -14.67
CA GLU A 145 -7.68 -0.26 -14.76
C GLU A 145 -7.28 1.22 -14.68
N LYS A 146 -6.31 1.48 -13.82
CA LYS A 146 -5.05 2.13 -14.20
C LYS A 146 -3.93 1.44 -13.41
N LEU A 147 -3.28 0.45 -14.04
CA LEU A 147 -2.10 -0.24 -13.51
C LEU A 147 -1.00 0.76 -13.11
N PRO A 148 -0.14 0.46 -12.10
CA PRO A 148 -0.41 -0.14 -10.78
C PRO A 148 -0.70 0.92 -9.68
N CYS A 149 -0.94 2.17 -10.08
CA CYS A 149 -0.94 3.32 -9.19
C CYS A 149 -2.37 3.80 -8.98
N ASP A 150 -2.87 3.65 -7.75
CA ASP A 150 -4.25 3.98 -7.39
C ASP A 150 -5.32 3.18 -8.15
N ALA A 151 -5.06 1.89 -8.38
CA ALA A 151 -6.04 0.99 -8.98
C ALA A 151 -7.30 0.88 -8.11
N MET A 152 -8.46 0.71 -8.75
CA MET A 152 -9.73 0.52 -8.07
C MET A 152 -10.41 -0.76 -8.50
N ILE A 153 -10.87 -1.53 -7.52
CA ILE A 153 -11.78 -2.66 -7.73
C ILE A 153 -13.18 -2.18 -7.37
N THR A 154 -14.09 -2.28 -8.34
CA THR A 154 -15.51 -2.03 -8.13
C THR A 154 -16.20 -3.38 -7.96
N ARG A 155 -16.61 -3.70 -6.74
CA ARG A 155 -17.34 -4.94 -6.43
C ARG A 155 -18.82 -4.66 -6.40
N THR A 156 -19.58 -5.40 -7.20
CA THR A 156 -21.06 -5.34 -7.17
C THR A 156 -21.60 -6.56 -6.45
N PHE A 157 -22.34 -6.34 -5.37
CA PHE A 157 -23.13 -7.37 -4.71
C PHE A 157 -24.54 -7.38 -5.28
N THR A 158 -25.07 -8.56 -5.60
CA THR A 158 -26.47 -8.76 -6.01
C THR A 158 -27.13 -9.67 -4.99
N ALA A 159 -28.26 -9.22 -4.41
CA ALA A 159 -29.12 -10.02 -3.56
C ALA A 159 -30.37 -10.45 -4.34
N GLU A 160 -30.77 -11.71 -4.20
CA GLU A 160 -31.99 -12.29 -4.79
C GLU A 160 -32.80 -13.01 -3.72
N ASP A 161 -34.08 -12.67 -3.58
CA ASP A 161 -35.01 -13.34 -2.66
C ASP A 161 -35.47 -14.71 -3.19
N GLY A 162 -36.30 -15.41 -2.40
CA GLY A 162 -36.85 -16.72 -2.76
C GLY A 162 -37.87 -16.68 -3.92
N TYR A 163 -38.23 -15.50 -4.40
CA TYR A 163 -39.25 -15.25 -5.41
C TYR A 163 -38.69 -14.58 -6.67
N GLY A 164 -37.38 -14.35 -6.73
CA GLY A 164 -36.62 -13.87 -7.88
C GLY A 164 -36.49 -12.34 -7.98
N ASN A 165 -36.94 -11.56 -6.98
CA ASN A 165 -36.70 -10.11 -7.01
C ASN A 165 -35.25 -9.82 -6.57
N LYS A 166 -34.64 -8.80 -7.19
CA LYS A 166 -33.20 -8.54 -7.04
C LYS A 166 -32.91 -7.10 -6.66
N SER A 167 -31.93 -6.92 -5.77
CA SER A 167 -31.30 -5.63 -5.50
C SER A 167 -29.79 -5.71 -5.66
N LYS A 168 -29.14 -4.56 -5.81
CA LYS A 168 -27.69 -4.47 -5.99
C LYS A 168 -27.10 -3.39 -5.11
N CYS A 169 -25.86 -3.56 -4.76
CA CYS A 169 -25.06 -2.46 -4.24
C CYS A 169 -23.57 -2.61 -4.51
N ILE A 170 -22.83 -1.52 -4.30
CA ILE A 170 -21.44 -1.40 -4.76
C ILE A 170 -20.52 -1.12 -3.57
N GLN A 171 -19.38 -1.80 -3.56
CA GLN A 171 -18.22 -1.50 -2.74
C GLN A 171 -17.07 -1.07 -3.65
N ILE A 172 -16.37 -0.01 -3.26
CA ILE A 172 -15.14 0.44 -3.91
C ILE A 172 -13.96 0.07 -3.01
N ILE A 173 -13.00 -0.68 -3.58
CA ILE A 173 -11.74 -1.03 -2.94
C ILE A 173 -10.63 -0.25 -3.66
N THR A 174 -9.98 0.68 -2.96
CA THR A 174 -8.89 1.50 -3.51
C THR A 174 -7.54 0.90 -3.14
N ILE A 175 -6.78 0.49 -4.14
CA ILE A 175 -5.41 0.00 -3.98
C ILE A 175 -4.48 1.22 -3.92
N ARG A 176 -3.69 1.35 -2.86
CA ARG A 176 -2.72 2.43 -2.68
C ARG A 176 -1.30 1.91 -2.77
N ASP A 177 -0.45 2.73 -3.37
CA ASP A 177 0.99 2.54 -3.41
C ASP A 177 1.70 3.35 -2.33
N ASN A 178 2.79 2.80 -1.82
CA ASN A 178 3.66 3.45 -0.85
C ASN A 178 4.98 3.85 -1.53
N ILE A 179 5.82 4.61 -0.82
CA ILE A 179 7.20 4.85 -1.30
C ILE A 179 8.01 3.55 -1.33
N PRO A 180 8.94 3.38 -2.28
CA PRO A 180 9.76 2.18 -2.35
C PRO A 180 10.73 2.11 -1.16
N ILE A 181 11.10 0.89 -0.76
CA ILE A 181 12.10 0.65 0.27
C ILE A 181 13.48 0.54 -0.40
N ILE A 182 14.37 1.50 -0.14
CA ILE A 182 15.74 1.53 -0.68
C ILE A 182 16.77 1.13 0.39
N LYS A 183 17.73 0.28 0.00
CA LYS A 183 18.88 -0.12 0.83
C LYS A 183 20.18 0.37 0.18
N CYS A 184 20.86 1.26 0.88
CA CYS A 184 22.15 1.78 0.45
C CYS A 184 23.29 0.78 0.69
N PRO A 185 24.35 0.82 -0.15
CA PRO A 185 25.63 0.24 0.21
C PRO A 185 26.16 0.87 1.50
N LYS A 186 27.00 0.13 2.22
CA LYS A 186 27.68 0.66 3.41
C LYS A 186 28.67 1.75 3.02
N ASP A 187 28.90 2.66 3.95
CA ASP A 187 30.00 3.61 3.88
C ASP A 187 31.34 2.87 3.79
N ILE A 188 32.30 3.44 3.05
CA ILE A 188 33.58 2.80 2.80
C ILE A 188 34.72 3.83 2.84
N SER A 189 35.89 3.41 3.31
CA SER A 189 37.13 4.17 3.22
C SER A 189 38.08 3.49 2.24
N LEU A 190 38.60 4.25 1.29
CA LEU A 190 39.49 3.77 0.23
C LEU A 190 40.85 4.45 0.32
N GLN A 191 41.88 3.76 -0.18
CA GLN A 191 43.20 4.35 -0.41
C GLN A 191 43.16 5.32 -1.59
N CYS A 192 44.22 6.11 -1.75
CA CYS A 192 44.29 7.03 -2.86
C CYS A 192 44.17 6.35 -4.22
N SER A 193 43.59 7.08 -5.16
CA SER A 193 43.42 6.66 -6.56
C SER A 193 42.58 5.39 -6.74
N ALA A 194 42.00 4.85 -5.67
CA ALA A 194 41.07 3.74 -5.74
C ALA A 194 39.84 4.12 -6.58
N ASN A 195 39.33 3.16 -7.33
CA ASN A 195 38.16 3.38 -8.16
C ASN A 195 36.92 3.57 -7.27
N THR A 196 36.26 4.73 -7.42
CA THR A 196 35.08 5.09 -6.64
C THR A 196 33.79 4.65 -7.30
N ALA A 197 33.80 4.08 -8.51
CA ALA A 197 32.59 3.68 -9.21
C ALA A 197 31.73 2.67 -8.41
N PRO A 198 30.41 2.64 -8.62
CA PRO A 198 29.51 1.72 -7.91
C PRO A 198 29.87 0.23 -8.04
N SER A 199 30.49 -0.18 -9.16
CA SER A 199 30.96 -1.56 -9.32
C SER A 199 32.02 -1.98 -8.30
N PHE A 200 32.73 -1.03 -7.68
CA PHE A 200 33.75 -1.27 -6.65
C PHE A 200 33.26 -0.90 -5.25
N THR A 201 32.36 0.07 -5.15
CA THR A 201 31.88 0.62 -3.87
C THR A 201 30.48 0.14 -3.49
N GLY A 202 29.86 -0.69 -4.33
CA GLY A 202 28.51 -1.20 -4.16
C GLY A 202 27.45 -0.32 -4.84
N SER A 203 26.31 -0.95 -5.14
CA SER A 203 25.12 -0.31 -5.71
C SER A 203 23.94 -0.44 -4.75
N ALA A 204 23.07 0.57 -4.71
CA ALA A 204 21.83 0.46 -3.94
C ALA A 204 20.88 -0.58 -4.56
N THR A 205 20.06 -1.18 -3.71
CA THR A 205 18.92 -2.00 -4.14
C THR A 205 17.64 -1.39 -3.62
N ALA A 206 16.51 -1.70 -4.27
CA ALA A 206 15.21 -1.26 -3.83
C ALA A 206 14.17 -2.36 -4.03
N THR A 207 13.11 -2.34 -3.22
CA THR A 207 11.94 -3.20 -3.34
C THR A 207 10.70 -2.35 -3.15
N ASP A 208 9.60 -2.77 -3.75
CA ASP A 208 8.33 -2.07 -3.67
C ASP A 208 7.17 -3.07 -3.65
N ASN A 209 6.03 -2.70 -3.06
CA ASN A 209 4.88 -3.59 -2.95
C ASN A 209 3.96 -3.53 -4.18
N CYS A 210 4.05 -2.50 -5.00
CA CYS A 210 3.22 -2.30 -6.20
C CYS A 210 4.02 -2.42 -7.50
N THR A 211 5.33 -2.24 -7.41
CA THR A 211 6.26 -2.23 -8.54
C THR A 211 7.20 -3.44 -8.46
N PRO A 212 7.25 -4.28 -9.51
CA PRO A 212 8.26 -5.33 -9.59
C PRO A 212 9.67 -4.76 -9.46
N THR A 213 10.54 -5.43 -8.71
CA THR A 213 11.91 -4.96 -8.44
C THR A 213 12.69 -4.57 -9.70
N ALA A 214 12.50 -5.29 -10.81
CA ALA A 214 13.17 -5.02 -12.08
C ALA A 214 12.71 -3.72 -12.78
N SER A 215 11.55 -3.18 -12.39
CA SER A 215 10.96 -1.96 -12.94
C SER A 215 11.24 -0.72 -12.08
N ILE A 216 11.85 -0.88 -10.91
CA ILE A 216 12.26 0.25 -10.07
C ILE A 216 13.49 0.91 -10.68
N LEU A 217 13.40 2.20 -10.98
CA LEU A 217 14.52 2.97 -11.50
C LEU A 217 15.42 3.43 -10.34
N ILE A 218 16.69 3.00 -10.36
CA ILE A 218 17.70 3.44 -9.39
C ILE A 218 18.76 4.27 -10.10
N ASN A 219 18.97 5.49 -9.62
CA ASN A 219 20.07 6.35 -10.06
C ASN A 219 20.81 6.96 -8.86
N ALA A 220 21.96 7.57 -9.12
CA ALA A 220 22.80 8.18 -8.11
C ALA A 220 23.28 9.57 -8.54
N THR A 221 23.40 10.46 -7.57
CA THR A 221 24.11 11.73 -7.70
C THR A 221 25.25 11.78 -6.69
N GLU A 222 26.34 12.43 -7.06
CA GLU A 222 27.54 12.51 -6.22
C GLU A 222 27.88 13.95 -5.90
N LEU A 223 28.25 14.18 -4.64
CA LEU A 223 28.84 15.42 -4.19
C LEU A 223 30.24 15.14 -3.65
N LEU A 224 31.25 15.67 -4.34
CA LEU A 224 32.63 15.62 -3.88
C LEU A 224 32.93 16.81 -2.96
N THR A 225 33.58 16.51 -1.83
CA THR A 225 34.18 17.50 -0.94
C THR A 225 35.66 17.17 -0.75
N GLY A 226 36.52 18.18 -0.65
CA GLY A 226 37.98 18.00 -0.63
C GLY A 226 38.56 17.78 -2.04
N SER A 227 39.70 17.09 -2.12
CA SER A 227 40.42 16.84 -3.37
C SER A 227 40.75 15.36 -3.56
N LEU A 228 40.33 14.81 -4.69
CA LEU A 228 40.83 13.52 -5.17
C LEU A 228 42.21 13.72 -5.84
N PRO A 229 43.08 12.71 -5.83
CA PRO A 229 42.82 11.31 -5.46
C PRO A 229 43.08 10.95 -3.99
N CYS A 230 43.46 11.88 -3.10
CA CYS A 230 44.01 11.50 -1.78
C CYS A 230 43.39 12.12 -0.52
N ASN A 231 42.47 13.06 -0.66
CA ASN A 231 41.90 13.75 0.48
C ASN A 231 40.49 14.25 0.16
N GLY A 232 39.62 13.32 -0.23
CA GLY A 232 38.28 13.61 -0.72
C GLY A 232 37.22 12.76 -0.02
N THR A 233 36.02 13.31 0.15
CA THR A 233 34.84 12.55 0.55
C THR A 233 33.77 12.72 -0.53
N ILE A 234 33.29 11.59 -1.05
CA ILE A 234 32.15 11.53 -1.97
C ILE A 234 30.92 11.15 -1.16
N ALA A 235 29.94 12.05 -1.11
CA ALA A 235 28.60 11.75 -0.62
C ALA A 235 27.73 11.35 -1.82
N ARG A 236 27.48 10.05 -1.99
CA ARG A 236 26.62 9.53 -3.04
C ARG A 236 25.20 9.39 -2.53
N THR A 237 24.26 10.09 -3.17
CA THR A 237 22.83 9.98 -2.89
C THR A 237 22.20 9.06 -3.92
N TRP A 238 21.72 7.91 -3.47
CA TRP A 238 20.95 6.98 -4.28
C TRP A 238 19.48 7.37 -4.24
N LYS A 239 18.81 7.32 -5.39
CA LYS A 239 17.39 7.58 -5.54
C LYS A 239 16.74 6.39 -6.24
N ALA A 240 15.72 5.82 -5.60
CA ALA A 240 14.83 4.82 -6.18
C ALA A 240 13.50 5.49 -6.54
N THR A 241 13.00 5.23 -7.74
CA THR A 241 11.70 5.68 -8.23
C THR A 241 10.91 4.45 -8.68
N ASP A 242 9.76 4.21 -8.08
CA ASP A 242 8.89 3.07 -8.43
C ASP A 242 8.10 3.33 -9.72
N GLY A 243 7.25 2.38 -10.12
CA GLY A 243 6.42 2.45 -11.32
C GLY A 243 5.31 3.52 -11.25
N CYS A 244 5.06 4.04 -10.05
CA CYS A 244 4.07 5.08 -9.76
C CYS A 244 4.67 6.47 -9.58
N GLY A 245 6.00 6.56 -9.61
CA GLY A 245 6.71 7.80 -9.43
C GLY A 245 6.93 8.17 -7.96
N ASN A 246 6.62 7.30 -6.99
CA ASN A 246 7.03 7.55 -5.61
C ASN A 246 8.54 7.37 -5.48
N ILE A 247 9.14 8.18 -4.61
CA ILE A 247 10.60 8.35 -4.54
C ILE A 247 11.08 8.08 -3.13
N ALA A 248 12.11 7.24 -3.02
CA ALA A 248 12.90 7.09 -1.80
C ALA A 248 14.38 7.36 -2.08
N THR A 249 15.09 7.86 -1.08
CA THR A 249 16.52 8.17 -1.19
C THR A 249 17.29 7.64 0.01
N CYS A 250 18.56 7.32 -0.21
CA CYS A 250 19.51 7.02 0.86
C CYS A 250 20.91 7.49 0.47
N LYS A 251 21.82 7.59 1.46
CA LYS A 251 23.18 8.10 1.24
C LYS A 251 24.23 7.04 1.56
N GLN A 252 25.29 7.06 0.76
CA GLN A 252 26.54 6.34 0.98
C GLN A 252 27.69 7.36 1.06
N ILE A 253 28.54 7.25 2.07
CA ILE A 253 29.74 8.07 2.23
C ILE A 253 30.99 7.26 1.84
N ILE A 254 31.74 7.76 0.87
CA ILE A 254 33.01 7.19 0.42
C ILE A 254 34.12 8.16 0.80
N LYS A 255 35.00 7.75 1.71
CA LYS A 255 36.16 8.55 2.14
C LYS A 255 37.41 8.05 1.45
N VAL A 256 38.09 8.92 0.72
CA VAL A 256 39.38 8.62 0.09
C VAL A 256 40.47 9.34 0.89
N LYS A 257 41.35 8.56 1.50
CA LYS A 257 42.46 9.08 2.29
C LYS A 257 43.69 8.22 2.12
N ASP A 258 44.85 8.87 2.13
CA ASP A 258 46.12 8.18 2.27
C ASP A 258 46.27 7.67 3.72
N THR A 259 46.48 6.36 3.87
CA THR A 259 46.84 5.77 5.17
C THR A 259 48.13 4.96 5.10
N ILE A 260 48.83 4.96 3.97
CA ILE A 260 50.05 4.19 3.78
C ILE A 260 51.22 5.16 3.97
N PRO A 261 52.10 4.96 4.97
CA PRO A 261 53.30 5.77 5.10
C PRO A 261 54.20 5.67 3.85
N PRO A 262 54.92 6.74 3.49
CA PRO A 262 55.91 6.67 2.43
C PRO A 262 57.05 5.72 2.80
N VAL A 263 57.76 5.22 1.79
CA VAL A 263 58.98 4.41 1.97
C VAL A 263 60.19 5.31 1.76
N ILE A 264 61.08 5.41 2.76
CA ILE A 264 62.37 6.12 2.60
C ILE A 264 63.47 5.12 2.25
N SER A 265 64.20 5.40 1.18
CA SER A 265 65.44 4.73 0.82
C SER A 265 66.64 5.60 1.22
N CYS A 266 67.48 5.08 2.10
CA CYS A 266 68.70 5.75 2.52
C CYS A 266 69.87 5.40 1.59
N PRO A 267 70.74 6.37 1.25
CA PRO A 267 72.00 6.04 0.59
C PRO A 267 72.88 5.20 1.52
N ARG A 268 73.88 4.50 0.97
CA ARG A 268 74.89 3.82 1.77
C ARG A 268 75.66 4.84 2.61
N ASN A 269 75.98 4.48 3.86
CA ASN A 269 76.85 5.26 4.75
C ASN A 269 78.19 5.57 4.05
N PRO A 270 78.49 6.85 3.74
CA PRO A 270 79.74 7.22 3.11
C PRO A 270 80.86 7.39 4.15
N THR A 271 82.09 7.25 3.68
CA THR A 271 83.29 7.73 4.39
C THR A 271 83.87 8.89 3.60
N VAL A 272 84.08 10.03 4.23
CA VAL A 272 84.69 11.22 3.60
C VAL A 272 85.79 11.81 4.46
N ASN A 273 86.66 12.60 3.83
CA ASN A 273 87.74 13.28 4.54
C ASN A 273 87.29 14.67 5.02
N THR A 274 87.89 15.15 6.11
CA THR A 274 87.78 16.56 6.51
C THR A 274 88.29 17.50 5.42
N ASN A 275 87.74 18.71 5.35
CA ASN A 275 88.28 19.74 4.46
C ASN A 275 89.73 20.09 4.84
N PRO A 276 90.58 20.51 3.89
CA PRO A 276 91.95 20.92 4.18
C PRO A 276 92.04 21.99 5.27
N GLY A 277 92.94 21.79 6.24
CA GLY A 277 93.21 22.77 7.30
C GLY A 277 92.17 22.86 8.43
N VAL A 278 91.09 22.06 8.40
CA VAL A 278 90.02 22.10 9.41
C VAL A 278 89.59 20.70 9.88
N CYS A 279 88.89 20.61 11.02
CA CYS A 279 88.43 19.34 11.61
C CYS A 279 86.97 18.99 11.27
N TYR A 280 86.45 19.50 10.17
CA TYR A 280 85.08 19.25 9.70
C TYR A 280 85.04 19.09 8.18
N PHE A 281 83.98 18.46 7.68
CA PHE A 281 83.63 18.46 6.27
C PHE A 281 82.49 19.47 6.02
N THR A 282 82.45 20.12 4.85
CA THR A 282 81.30 20.91 4.39
C THR A 282 80.78 20.39 3.06
N GLY A 283 79.47 20.14 2.97
CA GLY A 283 78.84 19.80 1.70
C GLY A 283 77.43 19.26 1.87
N VAL A 284 76.80 18.96 0.74
CA VAL A 284 75.51 18.26 0.70
C VAL A 284 75.80 16.77 0.52
N TYR A 285 75.44 15.95 1.51
CA TYR A 285 75.53 14.50 1.41
C TYR A 285 74.35 13.94 0.60
N PRO A 286 74.51 12.75 -0.03
CA PRO A 286 73.47 12.20 -0.88
C PRO A 286 72.14 12.21 -0.14
N SER A 287 71.14 12.83 -0.77
CA SER A 287 69.81 12.92 -0.20
C SER A 287 69.19 11.53 -0.17
N ALA A 288 68.60 11.16 0.96
CA ALA A 288 67.64 10.06 0.98
C ALA A 288 66.59 10.31 -0.11
N THR A 289 66.06 9.24 -0.69
CA THR A 289 64.89 9.31 -1.58
C THR A 289 63.69 8.73 -0.86
N ALA A 290 62.50 9.14 -1.27
CA ALA A 290 61.26 8.65 -0.73
C ALA A 290 60.31 8.40 -1.88
N THR A 291 59.56 7.31 -1.78
CA THR A 291 58.49 6.98 -2.70
C THR A 291 57.22 6.77 -1.92
N ASP A 292 56.11 7.12 -2.54
CA ASP A 292 54.79 6.94 -1.97
C ASP A 292 53.85 6.46 -3.07
N SER A 293 53.10 5.39 -2.81
CA SER A 293 52.20 4.79 -3.80
C SER A 293 50.99 5.68 -4.11
N CYS A 294 50.75 6.70 -3.29
CA CYS A 294 49.53 7.50 -3.28
C CYS A 294 49.78 8.94 -3.76
N SER A 295 51.03 9.40 -3.83
CA SER A 295 51.38 10.79 -4.11
C SER A 295 52.66 10.95 -4.94
N GLN A 296 52.83 12.11 -5.60
CA GLN A 296 54.13 12.45 -6.19
C GLN A 296 55.19 12.60 -5.09
N ALA A 297 56.43 12.25 -5.44
CA ALA A 297 57.61 12.13 -4.57
C ALA A 297 57.56 12.97 -3.26
N PRO A 298 57.54 12.32 -2.07
CA PRO A 298 57.52 12.98 -0.78
C PRO A 298 58.64 14.00 -0.61
N ALA A 299 58.33 15.15 0.02
CA ALA A 299 59.36 16.08 0.47
C ALA A 299 60.17 15.46 1.62
N ILE A 300 61.49 15.47 1.48
CA ILE A 300 62.42 14.88 2.45
C ILE A 300 63.16 16.01 3.17
N ILE A 301 63.13 15.97 4.49
CA ILE A 301 63.83 16.89 5.37
C ILE A 301 64.83 16.09 6.18
N CYS A 302 66.12 16.37 6.00
CA CYS A 302 67.19 15.73 6.77
C CYS A 302 67.83 16.72 7.74
N SER A 303 68.20 16.20 8.91
CA SER A 303 68.83 16.96 9.98
C SER A 303 70.04 16.21 10.53
N LEU A 304 71.14 16.93 10.75
CA LEU A 304 72.31 16.46 11.47
C LEU A 304 72.02 16.51 12.97
N ILE A 305 72.28 15.42 13.69
CA ILE A 305 72.12 15.36 15.14
C ILE A 305 73.46 15.69 15.81
N THR A 306 73.47 16.74 16.64
CA THR A 306 74.64 17.20 17.40
C THR A 306 74.29 17.23 18.89
N GLY A 307 74.69 16.19 19.63
CA GLY A 307 74.29 16.02 21.03
C GLY A 307 72.76 15.94 21.17
N ASN A 308 72.15 16.90 21.89
CA ASN A 308 70.71 17.00 22.09
C ASN A 308 69.98 17.89 21.06
N SER A 309 70.71 18.43 20.08
CA SER A 309 70.18 19.36 19.08
C SER A 309 70.14 18.73 17.68
N SER A 310 69.28 19.25 16.82
CA SER A 310 69.20 18.86 15.40
C SER A 310 69.34 20.09 14.51
N ILE A 311 70.20 20.02 13.50
CA ILE A 311 70.48 21.10 12.54
C ILE A 311 69.99 20.67 11.17
N LEU A 312 69.18 21.49 10.48
CA LEU A 312 68.76 21.22 9.10
C LEU A 312 69.97 21.18 8.16
N ILE A 313 70.01 20.18 7.28
CA ILE A 313 71.10 20.03 6.31
C ILE A 313 70.95 21.05 5.18
N ALA A 314 72.03 21.79 4.93
CA ALA A 314 72.19 22.79 3.89
C ALA A 314 73.60 22.68 3.27
N PRO A 315 73.89 23.32 2.12
CA PRO A 315 75.21 23.26 1.49
C PRO A 315 76.36 23.74 2.39
N THR A 316 76.07 24.59 3.38
CA THR A 316 77.02 25.14 4.33
C THR A 316 77.12 24.34 5.64
N THR A 317 76.37 23.25 5.80
CA THR A 317 76.40 22.44 7.02
C THR A 317 77.81 21.86 7.24
N GLN A 318 78.33 22.08 8.44
CA GLN A 318 79.61 21.53 8.89
C GLN A 318 79.38 20.23 9.65
N TYR A 319 80.15 19.21 9.30
CA TYR A 319 80.09 17.89 9.92
C TYR A 319 81.42 17.64 10.65
N PRO A 320 81.44 17.60 11.99
CA PRO A 320 82.67 17.39 12.75
C PRO A 320 83.30 16.02 12.45
N LYS A 321 84.63 15.91 12.62
CA LYS A 321 85.34 14.63 12.54
C LYS A 321 84.68 13.57 13.43
N GLY A 322 84.56 12.35 12.93
CA GLY A 322 83.97 11.22 13.64
C GLY A 322 82.67 10.73 13.01
N ILE A 323 81.86 10.02 13.79
CA ILE A 323 80.57 9.47 13.35
C ILE A 323 79.50 10.52 13.53
N ASN A 324 78.87 10.91 12.42
CA ASN A 324 77.76 11.86 12.40
C ASN A 324 76.46 11.10 12.14
N THR A 325 75.42 11.37 12.93
CA THR A 325 74.09 10.79 12.73
C THR A 325 73.19 11.79 12.02
N ILE A 326 72.65 11.41 10.87
CA ILE A 326 71.64 12.17 10.15
C ILE A 326 70.29 11.50 10.35
N THR A 327 69.26 12.29 10.63
CA THR A 327 67.88 11.85 10.70
C THR A 327 67.09 12.49 9.57
N CYS A 328 66.47 11.67 8.72
CA CYS A 328 65.62 12.13 7.64
C CYS A 328 64.15 11.81 7.93
N TYR A 329 63.28 12.75 7.56
CA TYR A 329 61.84 12.66 7.62
C TYR A 329 61.28 12.86 6.22
N ALA A 330 60.42 11.96 5.78
CA ALA A 330 59.56 12.22 4.63
C ALA A 330 58.21 12.67 5.19
N LYS A 331 57.81 13.90 4.86
CA LYS A 331 56.56 14.48 5.35
C LYS A 331 55.53 14.46 4.22
N MET A 332 54.51 13.60 4.36
CA MET A 332 53.28 13.61 3.56
C MET A 332 52.05 13.58 4.50
N ILE A 333 50.93 13.03 4.04
CA ILE A 333 49.72 12.83 4.86
C ILE A 333 50.02 11.90 6.04
N VAL A 334 50.95 10.95 5.86
CA VAL A 334 51.53 10.10 6.92
C VAL A 334 53.06 10.30 6.96
N VAL A 335 53.67 10.31 8.16
CA VAL A 335 55.09 10.64 8.36
C VAL A 335 55.90 9.39 8.71
N ILE A 336 57.08 9.26 8.12
CA ILE A 336 58.07 8.22 8.47
C ILE A 336 59.44 8.85 8.76
N LYS A 337 60.25 8.17 9.60
CA LYS A 337 61.55 8.64 10.11
C LYS A 337 62.60 7.56 9.97
N VAL A 338 63.79 7.92 9.46
CA VAL A 338 64.95 7.02 9.34
C VAL A 338 66.25 7.69 9.81
N LYS A 339 67.25 6.89 10.17
CA LYS A 339 68.58 7.35 10.61
C LYS A 339 69.69 6.82 9.68
N LEU A 340 70.64 7.68 9.34
CA LEU A 340 71.83 7.40 8.55
C LEU A 340 73.10 7.75 9.34
N LEU A 341 74.21 7.03 9.12
CA LEU A 341 75.51 7.33 9.72
C LEU A 341 76.51 7.77 8.65
N ILE A 342 77.31 8.80 8.97
CA ILE A 342 78.41 9.28 8.13
C ILE A 342 79.70 9.19 8.92
N TYR A 343 80.74 8.64 8.28
CA TYR A 343 82.07 8.52 8.87
C TYR A 343 82.98 9.59 8.27
N ILE A 344 83.57 10.43 9.11
CA ILE A 344 84.50 11.49 8.68
C ILE A 344 85.86 11.26 9.32
N ASP A 345 86.88 11.04 8.49
CA ASP A 345 88.24 10.83 8.94
C ASP A 345 89.21 11.91 8.42
N ARG A 346 90.44 11.93 8.95
CA ARG A 346 91.52 12.74 8.38
C ARG A 346 91.96 12.09 7.08
N GLY A 347 91.88 12.85 5.98
CA GLY A 347 92.52 12.45 4.73
C GLY A 347 94.02 12.26 4.96
N GLY A 348 94.54 11.09 4.58
CA GLY A 348 95.98 10.85 4.54
C GLY A 348 96.62 11.82 3.56
N SER A 349 97.47 12.69 4.11
CA SER A 349 98.47 13.47 3.36
C SER A 349 99.56 12.56 2.84
#